data_AF-A0A7S0E065-F1
#
_entry.id   AF-A0A7S0E065-F1
#
_cell.length_a   1.000
_cell.length_b   1.000
_cell.length_c   1.000
_cell.angle_alpha   90.00
_cell.angle_beta   90.00
_cell.angle_gamma   90.00
#
_symmetry.space_group_name_H-M   'P 1'
#
loop_
_entity.id
_entity.type
_entity.pdbx_description
1 polymer ?
#
loop_
_entity_poly.entity_id
_entity_poly.type
_entity_poly.pdbx_seq_one_letter_code
_entity_poly.pdbx_strand_id
1 'polypeptide(L)'
;VITCGSGVAEHKLVIELYDKGNLVLTDKDLSILTLLRSSKHDPESRVTVHDRYPIEVRQELPVLSVAWLAEQMKGEKETQPLLKVLNRCIPVGREAAEHCVLAAGFSPALKMSAAPWEDTE
;
A
#
# COMPACT_ATOMS: atom_id res chain seq x y z
N VAL A 1 -12.07 8.53 5.06
CA VAL A 1 -13.51 8.41 5.38
C VAL A 1 -14.12 9.80 5.31
N ILE A 2 -15.19 9.98 4.55
CA ILE A 2 -15.92 11.24 4.47
C ILE A 2 -17.14 11.12 5.41
N THR A 3 -17.35 12.09 6.30
CA THR A 3 -18.48 12.10 7.22
C THR A 3 -19.47 13.18 6.82
N CYS A 4 -20.76 12.85 6.73
CA CYS A 4 -21.83 13.76 6.34
C CYS A 4 -23.01 13.65 7.32
N GLY A 5 -23.75 14.75 7.52
CA GLY A 5 -24.87 14.78 8.47
C GLY A 5 -24.42 14.99 9.92
N SER A 6 -25.33 14.75 10.87
CA SER A 6 -25.05 14.91 12.31
C SER A 6 -26.02 14.10 13.17
N GLY A 7 -25.62 13.83 14.42
CA GLY A 7 -26.44 13.11 15.39
C GLY A 7 -26.78 11.71 14.92
N VAL A 8 -28.08 11.38 14.91
CA VAL A 8 -28.57 10.08 14.41
C VAL A 8 -28.57 9.97 12.88
N ALA A 9 -28.47 11.11 12.18
CA ALA A 9 -28.39 11.17 10.72
C ALA A 9 -26.95 11.36 10.22
N GLU A 10 -25.94 11.16 11.08
CA GLU A 10 -24.55 11.09 10.64
C GLU A 10 -24.29 9.77 9.90
N HIS A 11 -23.64 9.88 8.75
CA HIS A 11 -23.27 8.76 7.89
C HIS A 11 -21.81 8.90 7.47
N LYS A 12 -21.17 7.78 7.16
CA LYS A 12 -19.77 7.76 6.72
C LYS A 12 -19.66 7.07 5.36
N LEU A 13 -18.97 7.71 4.43
CA LEU A 13 -18.58 7.14 3.15
C LEU A 13 -17.12 6.70 3.24
N VAL A 14 -16.89 5.40 3.13
CA VAL A 14 -15.57 4.80 3.03
C VAL A 14 -15.24 4.55 1.56
N ILE A 15 -14.06 4.99 1.16
CA ILE A 15 -13.52 4.82 -0.20
C ILE A 15 -12.34 3.86 -0.08
N GLU A 16 -12.48 2.68 -0.65
CA GLU A 16 -11.39 1.70 -0.77
C GLU A 16 -10.72 1.89 -2.12
N LEU A 17 -9.41 2.13 -2.11
CA LEU A 17 -8.59 2.27 -3.32
C LEU A 17 -7.67 1.06 -3.53
N TYR A 18 -7.89 -0.03 -2.78
CA TYR A 18 -7.14 -1.28 -2.89
C TYR A 18 -7.78 -2.24 -3.89
N ASP A 19 -6.97 -3.05 -4.59
CA ASP A 19 -7.39 -3.96 -5.66
C ASP A 19 -8.29 -3.25 -6.71
N LYS A 20 -9.55 -3.66 -6.87
CA LYS A 20 -10.49 -3.04 -7.81
C LYS A 20 -11.15 -1.78 -7.22
N GLY A 21 -10.91 -1.48 -5.94
CA GLY A 21 -11.51 -0.44 -5.11
C GLY A 21 -12.87 -0.82 -4.52
N ASN A 22 -13.54 0.11 -3.82
CA ASN A 22 -14.93 -0.01 -3.39
C ASN A 22 -15.47 1.32 -2.83
N LEU A 23 -16.79 1.45 -2.76
CA LEU A 23 -17.44 2.47 -1.94
C LEU A 23 -18.39 1.78 -0.96
N VAL A 24 -18.27 2.14 0.32
CA VAL A 24 -19.09 1.59 1.40
C VAL A 24 -19.72 2.75 2.15
N LEU A 25 -21.05 2.74 2.25
CA LEU A 25 -21.81 3.69 3.06
C LEU A 25 -22.16 3.02 4.38
N THR A 26 -21.85 3.69 5.48
CA THR A 26 -22.18 3.24 6.84
C THR A 26 -23.01 4.29 7.58
N ASP A 27 -23.65 3.86 8.66
CA ASP A 27 -24.15 4.76 9.69
C ASP A 27 -22.99 5.38 10.50
N LYS A 28 -23.35 6.16 11.53
CA LYS A 28 -22.39 6.80 12.47
C LYS A 28 -21.50 5.80 13.23
N ASP A 29 -21.99 4.59 13.46
CA ASP A 29 -21.35 3.54 14.27
C ASP A 29 -20.59 2.52 13.40
N LEU A 30 -20.46 2.83 12.09
CA LEU A 30 -19.81 2.03 11.05
C LEU A 30 -20.56 0.75 10.65
N SER A 31 -21.84 0.63 10.98
CA SER A 31 -22.67 -0.45 10.44
C SER A 31 -22.92 -0.19 8.96
N ILE A 32 -22.62 -1.18 8.12
CA ILE A 32 -22.71 -1.03 6.67
C ILE A 32 -24.18 -0.97 6.24
N LEU A 33 -24.55 0.12 5.57
CA LEU A 33 -25.88 0.32 5.01
C LEU A 33 -25.95 -0.15 3.55
N THR A 34 -24.89 0.13 2.78
CA THR A 34 -24.75 -0.37 1.41
C THR A 34 -23.29 -0.35 0.99
N LEU A 35 -22.95 -1.16 -0.01
CA LEU A 35 -21.63 -1.28 -0.59
C LEU A 35 -21.76 -1.57 -2.08
N LEU A 36 -20.90 -0.96 -2.91
CA LEU A 36 -20.99 -1.13 -4.36
C LEU A 36 -20.63 -2.55 -4.80
N ARG A 37 -19.65 -3.18 -4.14
CA ARG A 37 -19.19 -4.53 -4.47
C ARG A 37 -19.02 -5.36 -3.22
N SER A 38 -19.71 -6.49 -3.18
CA SER A 38 -19.44 -7.52 -2.17
C SER A 38 -18.06 -8.11 -2.45
N SER A 39 -17.10 -7.97 -1.53
CA SER A 39 -15.83 -8.70 -1.64
C SER A 39 -16.16 -10.20 -1.64
N LYS A 40 -15.91 -10.88 -2.76
CA LYS A 40 -16.05 -12.34 -2.89
C LYS A 40 -14.71 -13.06 -2.86
N HIS A 41 -13.60 -12.31 -2.92
CA HIS A 41 -12.29 -12.88 -3.26
C HIS A 41 -11.42 -13.22 -2.06
N ASP A 42 -11.59 -12.53 -0.93
CA ASP A 42 -10.85 -12.82 0.29
C ASP A 42 -11.87 -13.14 1.40
N PRO A 43 -12.00 -14.42 1.82
CA PRO A 43 -12.93 -14.88 2.85
C PRO A 43 -12.80 -14.14 4.18
N GLU A 44 -11.58 -13.71 4.54
CA GLU A 44 -11.26 -12.98 5.77
C GLU A 44 -11.65 -11.49 5.68
N SER A 45 -11.88 -10.98 4.46
CA SER A 45 -12.28 -9.58 4.18
C SER A 45 -13.74 -9.41 3.79
N ARG A 46 -14.54 -10.47 3.83
CA ARG A 46 -15.93 -10.39 3.37
C ARG A 46 -16.73 -9.51 4.30
N VAL A 47 -17.11 -8.34 3.81
CA VAL A 47 -18.09 -7.46 4.45
C VAL A 47 -19.41 -7.53 3.71
N THR A 48 -20.50 -7.61 4.45
CA THR A 48 -21.87 -7.58 3.93
C THR A 48 -22.67 -6.45 4.56
N VAL A 49 -23.84 -6.16 3.99
CA VAL A 49 -24.76 -5.17 4.57
C VAL A 49 -25.13 -5.62 5.98
N HIS A 50 -25.19 -4.68 6.92
CA HIS A 50 -25.37 -4.87 8.37
C HIS A 50 -24.15 -5.33 9.17
N ASP A 51 -23.06 -5.75 8.52
CA ASP A 51 -21.80 -5.95 9.25
C ASP A 51 -21.20 -4.60 9.67
N ARG A 52 -20.40 -4.62 10.74
CA ARG A 52 -19.59 -3.45 11.11
C ARG A 52 -18.38 -3.37 10.19
N TYR A 53 -18.17 -2.20 9.57
CA TYR A 53 -17.01 -1.97 8.73
C TYR A 53 -15.71 -1.96 9.58
N PRO A 54 -14.70 -2.78 9.23
CA PRO A 54 -13.45 -2.86 9.98
C PRO A 54 -12.52 -1.69 9.64
N ILE A 55 -12.22 -0.82 10.62
CA ILE A 55 -11.21 0.26 10.49
C ILE A 55 -9.83 -0.19 11.00
N GLU A 56 -9.57 -1.49 11.00
CA GLU A 56 -8.28 -2.00 11.48
C GLU A 56 -7.18 -1.78 10.44
N VAL A 57 -6.03 -1.30 10.90
CA VAL A 57 -4.83 -1.16 10.07
C VAL A 57 -4.32 -2.56 9.77
N ARG A 58 -4.49 -3.02 8.52
CA ARG A 58 -4.07 -4.37 8.09
C ARG A 58 -2.55 -4.55 8.05
N GLN A 59 -1.81 -3.47 7.88
CA GLN A 59 -0.35 -3.50 7.81
C GLN A 59 0.23 -2.20 8.35
N GLU A 60 1.09 -2.31 9.36
CA GLU A 60 1.93 -1.19 9.77
C GLU A 60 3.01 -0.95 8.72
N LEU A 61 3.08 0.27 8.21
CA LEU A 61 4.11 0.66 7.27
C LEU A 61 5.40 0.98 8.04
N PRO A 62 6.56 0.47 7.63
CA PRO A 62 7.83 0.85 8.21
C PRO A 62 8.11 2.34 7.99
N VAL A 63 8.84 2.94 8.94
CA VAL A 63 9.45 4.25 8.73
C VAL A 63 10.57 4.10 7.71
N LEU A 64 10.35 4.64 6.51
CA LEU A 64 11.33 4.59 5.43
C LEU A 64 12.54 5.47 5.78
N SER A 65 13.71 4.84 5.85
CA SER A 65 15.00 5.52 6.05
C SER A 65 16.09 4.83 5.23
N VAL A 66 17.19 5.53 5.00
CA VAL A 66 18.37 4.96 4.31
C VAL A 66 18.89 3.74 5.07
N ALA A 67 19.01 3.83 6.40
CA ALA A 67 19.47 2.74 7.25
C ALA A 67 18.55 1.52 7.17
N TRP A 68 17.22 1.75 7.20
CA TRP A 68 16.24 0.68 7.04
C TRP A 68 16.35 0.02 5.66
N LEU A 69 16.47 0.81 4.58
CA LEU A 69 16.55 0.27 3.23
C LEU A 69 17.84 -0.54 3.05
N ALA A 70 18.97 -0.03 3.55
CA ALA A 70 20.24 -0.74 3.54
C ALA A 70 20.11 -2.10 4.27
N GLU A 71 19.44 -2.13 5.43
CA GLU A 71 19.16 -3.37 6.15
C GLU A 71 18.28 -4.34 5.33
N GLN A 72 17.20 -3.85 4.71
CA GLN A 72 16.33 -4.68 3.86
C GLN A 72 17.03 -5.24 2.62
N MET A 73 18.09 -4.58 2.16
CA MET A 73 18.87 -4.99 1.00
C MET A 73 20.06 -5.89 1.38
N LYS A 74 20.36 -6.07 2.68
CA LYS A 74 21.41 -7.01 3.12
C LYS A 74 21.07 -8.44 2.70
N GLY A 75 22.05 -9.13 2.12
CA GLY A 75 21.90 -10.52 1.69
C GLY A 75 21.24 -10.69 0.32
N GLU A 76 20.85 -9.60 -0.35
CA GLU A 76 20.39 -9.67 -1.73
C GLU A 76 21.53 -9.95 -2.70
N LYS A 77 21.26 -10.81 -3.67
CA LYS A 77 22.24 -11.14 -4.71
C LYS A 77 22.46 -9.94 -5.62
N GLU A 78 23.71 -9.52 -5.76
CA GLU A 78 24.14 -8.41 -6.63
C GLU A 78 23.73 -8.60 -8.10
N THR A 79 23.44 -9.83 -8.54
CA THR A 79 23.02 -10.10 -9.92
C THR A 79 21.55 -9.77 -10.22
N GLN A 80 20.76 -9.42 -9.21
CA GLN A 80 19.33 -9.15 -9.37
C GLN A 80 19.05 -7.74 -9.93
N PRO A 81 17.94 -7.56 -10.66
CA PRO A 81 17.46 -6.23 -11.05
C PRO A 81 17.11 -5.39 -9.81
N LEU A 82 17.63 -4.16 -9.73
CA LEU A 82 17.42 -3.23 -8.62
C LEU A 82 15.92 -2.99 -8.38
N LEU A 83 15.16 -2.74 -9.44
CA LEU A 83 13.72 -2.50 -9.35
C LEU A 83 12.97 -3.68 -8.71
N LYS A 84 13.40 -4.92 -8.99
CA LYS A 84 12.79 -6.12 -8.39
C LYS A 84 13.03 -6.16 -6.88
N VAL A 85 14.24 -5.81 -6.44
CA VAL A 85 14.60 -5.77 -5.02
C VAL A 85 13.84 -4.66 -4.31
N LEU A 86 13.82 -3.45 -4.87
CA LEU A 86 13.10 -2.31 -4.30
C LEU A 86 11.59 -2.56 -4.18
N ASN A 87 10.97 -3.17 -5.19
CA ASN A 87 9.55 -3.52 -5.17
C ASN A 87 9.21 -4.58 -4.10
N ARG A 88 10.18 -5.37 -3.65
CA ARG A 88 10.00 -6.31 -2.53
C ARG A 88 10.24 -5.64 -1.18
N CYS A 89 11.25 -4.78 -1.09
CA CYS A 89 11.64 -4.15 0.16
C CYS A 89 10.68 -3.02 0.56
N ILE A 90 10.35 -2.13 -0.38
CA ILE A 90 9.58 -0.91 -0.11
C ILE A 90 8.08 -1.24 -0.19
N PRO A 91 7.27 -0.82 0.80
CA PRO A 91 5.83 -1.05 0.84
C PRO A 91 5.07 -0.08 -0.08
N VAL A 92 5.56 0.11 -1.31
CA VAL A 92 4.94 0.95 -2.34
C VAL A 92 4.73 0.11 -3.60
N GLY A 93 3.77 0.49 -4.42
CA GLY A 93 3.56 -0.17 -5.71
C GLY A 93 4.80 -0.08 -6.60
N ARG A 94 4.91 -1.04 -7.53
CA ARG A 94 6.02 -1.13 -8.50
C ARG A 94 6.28 0.19 -9.21
N GLU A 95 5.22 0.88 -9.57
CA GLU A 95 5.21 2.12 -10.35
C GLU A 95 5.86 3.26 -9.56
N ALA A 96 5.62 3.31 -8.25
CA ALA A 96 6.29 4.25 -7.37
C ALA A 96 7.78 3.87 -7.20
N ALA A 97 8.10 2.59 -7.07
CA ALA A 97 9.49 2.13 -7.01
C ALA A 97 10.26 2.45 -8.31
N GLU A 98 9.63 2.26 -9.47
CA GLU A 98 10.19 2.56 -10.78
C GLU A 98 10.40 4.06 -10.97
N HIS A 99 9.44 4.89 -10.54
CA HIS A 99 9.60 6.33 -10.50
C HIS A 99 10.82 6.76 -9.67
N CYS A 100 11.02 6.18 -8.49
CA CYS A 100 12.19 6.47 -7.65
C CYS A 100 13.51 6.08 -8.32
N VAL A 101 13.57 4.93 -9.01
CA VAL A 101 14.75 4.49 -9.76
C VAL A 101 15.09 5.48 -10.87
N LEU A 102 14.09 5.89 -11.64
CA LEU A 102 14.25 6.87 -12.73
C LEU A 102 14.64 8.25 -12.20
N ALA A 103 14.03 8.71 -11.11
CA ALA A 103 14.32 9.99 -10.47
C ALA A 103 15.75 10.04 -9.91
N ALA A 104 16.30 8.90 -9.49
CA ALA A 104 17.69 8.76 -9.08
C ALA A 104 18.68 8.65 -10.25
N GLY A 105 18.22 8.72 -11.50
CA GLY A 105 19.05 8.64 -12.70
C GLY A 105 19.44 7.22 -13.11
N PHE A 106 18.81 6.20 -12.53
CA PHE A 106 19.08 4.80 -12.85
C PHE A 106 18.10 4.25 -13.89
N SER A 107 18.56 3.26 -14.66
CA SER A 107 17.69 2.49 -15.55
C SER A 107 16.85 1.48 -14.76
N PRO A 108 15.56 1.27 -15.07
CA PRO A 108 14.76 0.19 -14.49
C PRO A 108 15.35 -1.22 -14.69
N ALA A 109 16.20 -1.39 -15.71
CA ALA A 109 16.91 -2.63 -16.00
C ALA A 109 18.27 -2.75 -15.26
N LEU A 110 18.64 -1.76 -14.43
CA LEU A 110 19.87 -1.76 -13.66
C LEU A 110 19.93 -2.98 -12.75
N LYS A 111 21.08 -3.67 -12.75
CA LYS A 111 21.38 -4.74 -11.80
C LYS A 111 22.14 -4.18 -10.61
N MET A 112 21.96 -4.79 -9.45
CA MET A 112 22.68 -4.48 -8.22
C MET A 112 24.21 -4.71 -8.28
N SER A 113 24.76 -5.18 -9.41
CA SER A 113 26.20 -5.40 -9.61
C SER A 113 26.85 -4.37 -10.54
N ALA A 114 26.06 -3.51 -11.19
CA ALA A 114 26.57 -2.41 -12.01
C ALA A 114 26.83 -1.20 -11.11
N ALA A 115 28.08 -1.06 -10.65
CA ALA A 115 28.57 0.00 -9.75
C ALA A 115 27.92 1.37 -10.02
N PRO A 116 27.52 2.09 -8.94
CA PRO A 116 28.41 3.12 -8.41
C PRO A 116 28.43 3.20 -6.86
N TRP A 117 28.35 2.09 -6.14
CA TRP A 117 28.33 2.06 -4.65
C TRP A 117 29.73 2.07 -4.00
N GLU A 118 30.77 2.41 -4.73
CA GLU A 118 31.99 2.90 -4.09
C GLU A 118 31.75 4.37 -3.77
N ASP A 119 31.79 4.70 -2.48
CA ASP A 119 31.79 6.08 -1.99
C ASP A 119 32.78 6.89 -2.82
N THR A 120 32.29 7.83 -3.62
CA THR A 120 33.14 8.92 -4.08
C THR A 120 33.48 9.75 -2.86
N GLU A 121 34.75 9.69 -2.46
CA GLU A 121 35.41 10.53 -1.45
C GLU A 121 35.01 12.02 -1.51
#